data_AF-A0A1U9JX83-F1
#
_entry.id   AF-A0A1U9JX83-F1
#
_cell.length_a   1.000
_cell.length_b   1.000
_cell.length_c   1.000
_cell.angle_alpha   90.00
_cell.angle_beta   90.00
_cell.angle_gamma   90.00
#
_symmetry.space_group_name_H-M   'P 1'
#
loop_
_entity.id
_entity.type
_entity.pdbx_description
1 polymer ?
#
loop_
_entity_poly.entity_id
_entity_poly.type
_entity_poly.pdbx_seq_one_letter_code
_entity_poly.pdbx_strand_id
1 'polypeptide(L)'
;MWDTLQAGKPWTGIVKNRRKDGGFYWVHALVCPIIESDQVIGYASVRVRPTDEQIQTAETLYEKINNNTLTGYTLHEGNVVPTGWRKVLSWLKLPFKRTFSFSMLRMVSINAAATLTMAYFAFTGGIPPNTFPWRWAGWRPCL
;
A
#
# COMPACT_ATOMS: atom_id res chain seq x y z
N MET A 1 -8.03 -14.16 -10.92
CA MET A 1 -7.63 -13.46 -12.16
C MET A 1 -8.85 -13.12 -12.97
N TRP A 2 -9.61 -14.12 -13.45
CA TRP A 2 -10.81 -13.89 -14.25
C TRP A 2 -11.83 -13.01 -13.55
N ASP A 3 -12.05 -13.19 -12.25
CA ASP A 3 -12.95 -12.32 -11.46
C ASP A 3 -12.55 -10.84 -11.54
N THR A 4 -11.25 -10.53 -11.56
CA THR A 4 -10.73 -9.16 -11.71
C THR A 4 -11.05 -8.60 -13.10
N LEU A 5 -10.80 -9.40 -14.13
CA LEU A 5 -10.99 -9.01 -15.52
C LEU A 5 -12.47 -8.84 -15.87
N GLN A 6 -13.33 -9.74 -15.37
CA GLN A 6 -14.78 -9.65 -15.51
C GLN A 6 -15.38 -8.47 -14.75
N ALA A 7 -14.74 -8.04 -13.66
CA ALA A 7 -15.10 -6.81 -12.96
C ALA A 7 -14.61 -5.53 -13.69
N GLY A 8 -14.10 -5.63 -14.92
CA GLY A 8 -13.63 -4.49 -15.70
C GLY A 8 -12.32 -3.89 -15.20
N LYS A 9 -11.56 -4.61 -14.36
CA LYS A 9 -10.30 -4.13 -13.78
C LYS A 9 -9.09 -4.79 -14.44
N PRO A 10 -7.97 -4.07 -14.56
CA PRO A 10 -6.72 -4.67 -14.99
C PRO A 10 -6.21 -5.68 -13.95
N TRP A 11 -5.55 -6.73 -14.42
CA TRP A 11 -4.91 -7.74 -13.60
C TRP A 11 -3.41 -7.76 -13.88
N THR A 12 -2.58 -7.88 -12.84
CA THR A 12 -1.12 -7.97 -12.98
C THR A 12 -0.55 -9.08 -12.11
N GLY A 13 0.41 -9.84 -12.63
CA GLY A 13 1.04 -10.89 -11.84
C GLY A 13 2.14 -11.65 -12.57
N ILE A 14 2.96 -12.37 -11.81
CA ILE A 14 3.96 -13.28 -12.34
C ILE A 14 3.31 -14.63 -12.60
N VAL A 15 3.45 -15.18 -13.81
CA VAL A 15 2.83 -16.43 -14.24
C VAL A 15 3.86 -17.41 -14.79
N LYS A 16 3.75 -18.67 -14.37
CA LYS A 16 4.52 -19.79 -14.94
C LYS A 16 3.72 -20.45 -16.06
N ASN A 17 4.16 -20.27 -17.30
CA ASN A 17 3.51 -20.83 -18.48
C ASN A 17 4.21 -22.11 -18.93
N ARG A 18 3.42 -23.12 -19.32
CA ARG A 18 3.92 -24.36 -19.94
C ARG A 18 4.04 -24.18 -21.45
N ARG A 19 5.15 -24.63 -22.02
CA ARG A 19 5.43 -24.67 -23.46
C ARG A 19 4.91 -25.98 -24.07
N LYS A 20 4.73 -26.00 -25.39
CA LYS A 20 4.30 -27.20 -26.13
C LYS A 20 5.32 -28.35 -26.05
N ASP A 21 6.61 -28.02 -25.94
CA ASP A 21 7.71 -28.96 -25.77
C ASP A 21 7.81 -29.55 -24.34
N GLY A 22 6.93 -29.14 -23.41
CA GLY A 22 6.93 -29.59 -22.02
C GLY A 22 7.76 -28.73 -21.08
N GLY A 23 8.55 -27.77 -21.58
CA GLY A 23 9.27 -26.80 -20.77
C GLY A 23 8.37 -25.72 -20.16
N PHE A 24 8.97 -24.79 -19.42
CA PHE A 24 8.26 -23.66 -18.81
C PHE A 24 8.99 -22.33 -19.04
N TYR A 25 8.25 -21.24 -18.93
CA TYR A 25 8.82 -19.90 -18.87
C TYR A 25 7.98 -19.00 -17.96
N TRP A 26 8.64 -17.99 -17.41
CA TRP A 26 8.05 -17.01 -16.52
C TRP A 26 7.77 -15.71 -17.26
N VAL A 27 6.61 -15.11 -16.97
CA VAL A 27 6.24 -13.80 -17.49
C VAL A 27 5.68 -12.93 -16.38
N HIS A 28 6.03 -11.64 -16.37
CA HIS A 28 5.22 -10.63 -15.69
C HIS A 28 4.14 -10.20 -16.68
N ALA A 29 2.90 -10.59 -16.41
CA ALA A 29 1.77 -10.30 -17.26
C ALA A 29 0.93 -9.15 -16.68
N LEU A 30 0.62 -8.19 -17.53
CA LEU A 30 -0.42 -7.18 -17.32
C LEU A 30 -1.54 -7.50 -18.32
N VAL A 31 -2.76 -7.68 -17.83
CA VAL A 31 -3.94 -7.94 -18.65
C VAL A 31 -4.97 -6.85 -18.39
N CYS A 32 -5.37 -6.14 -19.44
CA CYS A 32 -6.32 -5.03 -19.36
C CYS A 32 -7.57 -5.37 -20.18
N PRO A 33 -8.78 -5.19 -19.62
CA PRO A 33 -10.01 -5.28 -20.39
C PRO A 33 -10.09 -4.13 -21.40
N ILE A 34 -10.56 -4.44 -22.60
CA ILE A 34 -10.90 -3.46 -23.64
C ILE A 34 -12.40 -3.25 -23.55
N ILE A 35 -12.82 -2.02 -23.26
CA ILE A 35 -14.21 -1.67 -22.99
C ILE A 35 -14.71 -0.73 -24.08
N GLU A 36 -15.84 -1.08 -24.68
CA GLU A 36 -16.55 -0.26 -25.67
C GLU A 36 -18.04 -0.28 -25.33
N SER A 37 -18.68 0.89 -25.28
CA SER A 37 -20.11 1.03 -24.91
C SER A 37 -20.48 0.30 -23.60
N ASP A 38 -19.67 0.47 -22.55
CA ASP A 38 -19.80 -0.19 -21.24
C ASP A 38 -19.76 -1.74 -21.26
N GLN A 39 -19.32 -2.33 -22.37
CA GLN A 39 -19.15 -3.78 -22.50
C GLN A 39 -17.70 -4.15 -22.74
N VAL A 40 -17.24 -5.24 -22.09
CA VAL A 40 -15.91 -5.79 -22.34
C VAL A 40 -15.92 -6.55 -23.66
N ILE A 41 -15.26 -5.98 -24.68
CA ILE A 41 -15.18 -6.55 -26.03
C ILE A 41 -13.95 -7.46 -26.21
N GLY A 42 -13.01 -7.42 -25.27
CA GLY A 42 -11.81 -8.25 -25.33
C GLY A 42 -10.81 -7.94 -24.22
N TYR A 43 -9.63 -8.54 -24.32
CA TYR A 43 -8.55 -8.36 -23.36
C TYR A 43 -7.22 -8.14 -24.09
N ALA A 44 -6.50 -7.10 -23.71
CA ALA A 44 -5.12 -6.89 -24.11
C ALA A 44 -4.18 -7.45 -23.05
N SER A 45 -3.09 -8.11 -23.46
CA SER A 45 -2.07 -8.60 -22.53
C SER A 45 -0.68 -8.13 -22.95
N VAL A 46 -0.01 -7.43 -22.04
CA VAL A 46 1.41 -7.09 -22.16
C VAL A 46 2.20 -8.05 -21.27
N ARG A 47 3.29 -8.57 -21.80
CA ARG A 47 4.15 -9.53 -21.10
C ARG A 47 5.58 -9.05 -21.12
N VAL A 48 6.19 -9.01 -19.95
CA VAL A 48 7.58 -8.60 -19.78
C VAL A 48 8.34 -9.75 -19.13
N ARG A 49 9.64 -9.86 -19.44
CA ARG A 49 10.52 -10.78 -18.73
C ARG A 49 10.62 -10.33 -17.27
N PRO A 50 10.25 -11.17 -16.29
CA PRO A 50 10.41 -10.83 -14.88
C PRO A 50 11.87 -10.89 -14.46
N THR A 51 12.19 -10.22 -13.35
CA THR A 51 13.50 -10.35 -12.70
C THR A 51 13.61 -11.66 -11.95
N ASP A 52 14.84 -12.13 -11.68
CA ASP A 52 15.05 -13.39 -10.98
C ASP A 52 14.48 -13.35 -9.55
N GLU A 53 14.54 -12.20 -8.87
CA GLU A 53 13.93 -12.00 -7.55
C GLU A 53 12.40 -12.16 -7.59
N GLN A 54 11.75 -11.61 -8.64
CA GLN A 54 10.31 -11.78 -8.84
C GLN A 54 9.94 -13.24 -9.10
N ILE A 55 10.77 -13.98 -9.85
CA ILE A 55 10.59 -15.41 -10.10
C ILE A 55 10.68 -16.19 -8.79
N GLN A 56 11.73 -15.99 -7.99
CA GLN A 56 11.91 -16.69 -6.70
C GLN A 56 10.74 -16.41 -5.73
N THR A 57 10.28 -15.17 -5.68
CA THR A 57 9.14 -14.76 -4.88
C THR A 57 7.87 -15.47 -5.34
N ALA A 58 7.64 -15.52 -6.67
CA ALA A 58 6.50 -16.20 -7.25
C ALA A 58 6.56 -17.73 -7.05
N GLU A 59 7.74 -18.35 -7.16
CA GLU A 59 7.95 -19.78 -6.90
C GLU A 59 7.56 -20.14 -5.47
N THR A 60 8.11 -19.42 -4.49
CA THR A 60 7.78 -19.60 -3.07
C THR A 60 6.28 -19.42 -2.83
N LEU A 61 5.66 -18.47 -3.52
CA LEU A 61 4.21 -18.24 -3.43
C LEU A 61 3.42 -19.42 -4.00
N TYR A 62 3.76 -19.89 -5.20
CA TYR A 62 3.10 -21.02 -5.83
C TYR A 62 3.26 -22.33 -5.06
N GLU A 63 4.42 -22.56 -4.44
CA GLU A 63 4.61 -23.70 -3.53
C GLU A 63 3.64 -23.65 -2.35
N LYS A 64 3.48 -22.47 -1.73
CA LYS A 64 2.53 -22.28 -0.63
C LYS A 64 1.08 -22.49 -1.07
N ILE A 65 0.73 -22.08 -2.28
CA ILE A 65 -0.59 -22.31 -2.86
C ILE A 65 -0.80 -23.81 -3.10
N ASN A 66 0.12 -24.48 -3.79
CA ASN A 66 0.02 -25.91 -4.12
C ASN A 66 -0.04 -26.80 -2.87
N ASN A 67 0.72 -26.44 -1.82
CA ASN A 67 0.73 -27.15 -0.55
C ASN A 67 -0.45 -26.76 0.36
N ASN A 68 -1.36 -25.86 -0.09
CA ASN A 68 -2.45 -25.30 0.70
C ASN A 68 -2.01 -24.67 2.03
N THR A 69 -0.76 -24.20 2.13
CA THR A 69 -0.18 -23.61 3.34
C THR A 69 -0.37 -22.08 3.40
N LEU A 70 -1.01 -21.49 2.39
CA LEU A 70 -1.27 -20.05 2.32
C LEU A 70 -2.41 -19.59 3.24
N THR A 71 -2.34 -19.93 4.53
CA THR A 71 -3.42 -19.69 5.50
C THR A 71 -3.48 -18.21 5.90
N GLY A 72 -4.67 -17.60 5.83
CA GLY A 72 -4.91 -16.22 6.24
C GLY A 72 -4.38 -15.16 5.25
N TYR A 73 -4.02 -15.57 4.04
CA TYR A 73 -3.74 -14.71 2.90
C TYR A 73 -4.59 -15.16 1.71
N THR A 74 -4.84 -14.28 0.76
CA THR A 74 -5.50 -14.61 -0.51
C THR A 74 -4.85 -13.85 -1.65
N LEU A 75 -5.04 -14.33 -2.87
CA LEU A 75 -4.57 -13.65 -4.07
C LEU A 75 -5.68 -12.75 -4.60
N HIS A 76 -5.51 -11.43 -4.47
CA HIS A 76 -6.46 -10.45 -4.99
C HIS A 76 -5.78 -9.59 -6.06
N GLU A 77 -6.35 -9.57 -7.28
CA GLU A 77 -5.80 -8.82 -8.42
C GLU A 77 -4.33 -9.15 -8.74
N GLY A 78 -3.88 -10.35 -8.34
CA GLY A 78 -2.51 -10.84 -8.52
C GLY A 78 -1.52 -10.46 -7.41
N ASN A 79 -1.99 -9.78 -6.37
CA ASN A 79 -1.22 -9.48 -5.16
C ASN A 79 -1.65 -10.35 -3.98
N VAL A 80 -0.70 -10.69 -3.11
CA VAL A 80 -0.97 -11.43 -1.87
C VAL A 80 -1.49 -10.46 -0.81
N VAL A 81 -2.74 -10.62 -0.39
CA VAL A 81 -3.39 -9.75 0.59
C VAL A 81 -3.80 -10.54 1.84
N PRO A 82 -3.61 -9.98 3.06
CA PRO A 82 -4.03 -10.64 4.29
C PRO A 82 -5.57 -10.73 4.38
N THR A 83 -6.08 -11.80 4.98
CA THR A 83 -7.52 -12.08 5.14
C THR A 83 -7.89 -12.25 6.62
N GLY A 84 -9.18 -12.07 6.96
CA GLY A 84 -9.72 -12.25 8.31
C GLY A 84 -9.20 -11.22 9.32
N TRP A 85 -8.93 -11.65 10.56
CA TRP A 85 -8.42 -10.78 11.63
C TRP A 85 -7.06 -10.15 11.31
N ARG A 86 -6.24 -10.81 10.47
CA ARG A 86 -4.96 -10.26 10.01
C ARG A 86 -5.14 -9.03 9.11
N LYS A 87 -6.26 -8.93 8.38
CA LYS A 87 -6.62 -7.72 7.63
C LYS A 87 -6.89 -6.56 8.58
N VAL A 88 -7.63 -6.81 9.66
CA VAL A 88 -7.89 -5.81 10.72
C VAL A 88 -6.59 -5.41 11.42
N LEU A 89 -5.72 -6.37 11.74
CA LEU A 89 -4.40 -6.07 12.32
C LEU A 89 -3.54 -5.24 11.36
N SER A 90 -3.64 -5.47 10.05
CA SER A 90 -2.93 -4.66 9.06
C SER A 90 -3.37 -3.19 9.07
N TRP A 91 -4.62 -2.92 9.48
CA TRP A 91 -5.15 -1.56 9.63
C TRP A 91 -4.53 -0.83 10.82
N LEU A 92 -4.29 -1.54 11.93
CA LEU A 92 -3.61 -0.98 13.09
C LEU A 92 -2.17 -0.54 12.77
N LYS A 93 -1.53 -1.14 11.76
CA LYS A 93 -0.19 -0.74 11.28
C LYS A 93 -0.21 0.36 10.21
N LEU A 94 -1.36 0.76 9.68
CA LEU A 94 -1.48 1.84 8.68
C LEU A 94 -0.88 3.18 9.13
N PRO A 95 -1.07 3.67 10.38
CA PRO A 95 -0.43 4.91 10.83
C PRO A 95 1.09 4.79 10.96
N PHE A 96 1.70 3.65 10.63
CA PHE A 96 3.15 3.47 10.56
C PHE A 96 3.66 3.12 9.15
N LYS A 97 2.78 2.87 8.17
CA LYS A 97 3.22 2.60 6.79
C LYS A 97 3.81 3.85 6.13
N ARG A 98 4.95 3.69 5.43
CA ARG A 98 5.62 4.74 4.65
C ARG A 98 4.97 4.99 3.29
N THR A 99 3.64 5.03 3.24
CA THR A 99 2.91 5.43 2.03
C THR A 99 2.66 6.93 2.10
N PHE A 100 2.71 7.61 0.96
CA PHE A 100 2.55 9.06 0.84
C PHE A 100 1.33 9.58 1.62
N SER A 101 0.15 8.96 1.44
CA SER A 101 -1.09 9.37 2.09
C SER A 101 -1.06 9.32 3.62
N PHE A 102 -0.45 8.30 4.22
CA PHE A 102 -0.36 8.17 5.69
C PHE A 102 0.75 9.04 6.30
N SER A 103 1.79 9.35 5.52
CA SER A 103 2.78 10.36 5.91
C SER A 103 2.15 11.75 5.96
N MET A 104 1.35 12.08 4.94
CA MET A 104 0.62 13.35 4.87
C MET A 104 -0.39 13.49 6.00
N LEU A 105 -1.16 12.45 6.31
CA LEU A 105 -2.13 12.47 7.40
C LEU A 105 -1.47 12.70 8.76
N ARG A 106 -0.31 12.07 9.02
CA ARG A 106 0.49 12.34 10.23
C ARG A 106 0.98 13.79 10.29
N MET A 107 1.47 14.32 9.18
CA MET A 107 1.94 15.71 9.11
C MET A 107 0.81 16.70 9.36
N VAL A 108 -0.38 16.48 8.77
CA VAL A 108 -1.57 17.31 9.02
C VAL A 108 -1.99 17.24 10.49
N SER A 109 -2.02 16.05 11.09
CA SER A 109 -2.36 15.91 12.51
C SER A 109 -1.38 16.64 13.44
N ILE A 110 -0.07 16.56 13.16
CA ILE A 110 0.96 17.26 13.94
C ILE A 110 0.78 18.78 13.81
N ASN A 111 0.57 19.28 12.59
CA ASN A 111 0.36 20.71 12.36
C ASN A 111 -0.94 21.19 13.02
N ALA A 112 -2.04 20.45 12.88
CA ALA A 112 -3.30 20.77 13.52
C ALA A 112 -3.17 20.82 15.05
N ALA A 113 -2.46 19.86 15.66
CA ALA A 113 -2.19 19.87 17.09
C ALA A 113 -1.37 21.10 17.50
N ALA A 114 -0.34 21.47 16.73
CA ALA A 114 0.46 22.66 16.98
C ALA A 114 -0.38 23.95 16.88
N THR A 115 -1.19 24.09 15.84
CA THR A 115 -2.09 25.24 15.64
C THR A 115 -3.13 25.34 16.75
N LEU A 116 -3.77 24.23 17.12
CA LEU A 116 -4.74 24.19 18.21
C LEU A 116 -4.10 24.53 19.55
N THR A 117 -2.88 24.05 19.79
CA THR A 117 -2.12 24.37 21.01
C THR A 117 -1.79 25.86 21.07
N MET A 118 -1.34 26.45 19.96
CA MET A 118 -1.10 27.90 19.88
C MET A 118 -2.37 28.71 20.07
N ALA A 119 -3.47 28.31 19.44
CA ALA A 119 -4.76 28.99 19.57
C ALA A 119 -5.32 28.92 21.01
N TYR A 120 -5.16 27.77 21.66
CA TYR A 120 -5.52 27.59 23.06
C TYR A 120 -4.75 28.56 23.97
N PHE A 121 -3.42 28.62 23.85
CA PHE A 121 -2.61 29.55 24.64
C PHE A 121 -2.92 31.02 24.32
N ALA A 122 -3.22 31.35 23.06
CA ALA A 122 -3.66 32.70 22.70
C ALA A 122 -4.99 33.07 23.39
N PHE A 123 -5.93 32.13 23.48
CA PHE A 123 -7.23 32.34 24.13
C PHE A 123 -7.14 32.42 25.65
N THR A 124 -6.29 31.61 26.30
CA THR A 124 -6.18 31.54 27.77
C THR A 124 -5.26 32.61 28.38
N GLY A 125 -4.95 33.68 27.66
CA GLY A 125 -4.16 34.80 28.18
C GLY A 125 -2.64 34.66 28.04
N GLY A 126 -2.17 33.83 27.10
CA GLY A 126 -0.77 33.67 26.77
C GLY A 126 -0.14 32.36 27.28
N ILE A 127 1.13 32.18 26.94
CA ILE A 127 1.92 30.99 27.34
C ILE A 127 2.32 31.15 28.82
N PRO A 128 2.09 30.15 29.69
CA PRO A 128 2.50 30.20 31.09
C PRO A 128 4.01 30.47 31.22
N PRO A 129 4.47 31.23 32.23
CA PRO A 129 5.87 31.61 32.36
C PRO A 129 6.84 30.42 32.56
N ASN A 130 6.32 29.23 32.89
CA ASN A 130 7.05 28.02 33.25
C ASN A 130 6.90 26.85 32.26
N THR A 131 6.24 27.02 31.11
CA THR A 131 6.03 25.92 30.12
C THR A 131 7.25 25.59 29.25
N PHE A 132 8.32 26.38 29.28
CA PHE A 132 9.55 26.10 28.53
C PHE A 132 10.80 26.18 29.42
N PRO A 133 11.45 25.06 29.77
CA PRO A 133 12.71 25.06 30.52
C PRO A 133 13.89 25.70 29.75
N TRP A 134 13.81 25.77 28.42
CA TRP A 134 14.89 26.18 27.50
C TRP A 134 14.79 27.64 27.02
N ARG A 135 14.26 28.55 27.86
CA ARG A 135 14.31 30.01 27.66
C ARG A 135 15.74 30.61 27.75
N TRP A 136 16.76 29.89 27.30
CA TRP A 136 18.17 30.33 27.23
C TRP A 136 18.61 30.53 25.79
N ALA A 137 18.07 31.56 25.14
CA ALA A 137 18.72 32.22 24.00
C ALA A 137 18.22 33.68 23.87
N GLY A 138 18.61 34.52 24.83
CA GLY A 138 19.04 35.89 24.52
C GLY A 138 18.03 37.04 24.36
N TRP A 139 16.71 36.84 24.34
CA TRP A 139 15.78 37.98 24.21
C TRP A 139 15.04 38.30 25.52
N ARG A 140 15.55 39.29 26.25
CA ARG A 140 14.78 40.07 27.23
C ARG A 140 14.34 41.36 26.54
N PRO A 141 13.04 41.64 26.37
CA PRO A 141 12.63 42.97 25.96
C PRO A 141 12.90 43.91 27.14
N CYS A 142 13.83 44.84 26.97
CA CYS A 142 13.96 45.99 27.84
C CYS A 142 12.76 46.91 27.56
N LEU A 143 11.93 47.14 28.58
CA LEU A 143 11.34 48.42 28.99
C LEU A 143 10.53 48.20 30.27
#